data_AF-A0A922VFC6-F1
#
_entry.id   AF-A0A922VFC6-F1
#
_cell.length_a   1.000
_cell.length_b   1.000
_cell.length_c   1.000
_cell.angle_alpha   90.00
_cell.angle_beta   90.00
_cell.angle_gamma   90.00
#
_symmetry.space_group_name_H-M   'P 1'
#
loop_
_entity.id
_entity.type
_entity.pdbx_description
1 polymer ?
#
loop_
_entity_poly.entity_id
_entity_poly.type
_entity_poly.pdbx_seq_one_letter_code
_entity_poly.pdbx_strand_id
1 'polypeptide(L)' 'FAAGVQASKNFRITFVIDNLLGLNPPDVGNTIGTTAFNSGNTFPSTYDAIGRRFTVSGRVTF' A
#
# COMPACT_ATOMS: atom_id res chain seq x y z
N PHE A 1 7.57 -2.66 -3.71
CA PHE A 1 8.91 -2.46 -4.32
C PHE A 1 9.40 -1.07 -3.95
N ALA A 2 10.67 -0.92 -3.59
CA ALA A 2 11.24 0.38 -3.24
C ALA A 2 12.60 0.55 -3.91
N ALA A 3 12.84 1.71 -4.49
CA ALA A 3 14.12 2.11 -5.08
C ALA A 3 14.48 3.51 -4.59
N GLY A 4 15.73 3.75 -4.19
CA GLY A 4 16.15 5.06 -3.72
C GLY A 4 17.55 5.42 -4.21
N VAL A 5 17.73 6.69 -4.56
CA VAL A 5 18.99 7.25 -5.05
C VAL A 5 19.48 8.36 -4.12
N GLN A 6 20.78 8.35 -3.83
CA GLN A 6 21.44 9.41 -3.11
C GLN A 6 21.78 10.52 -4.10
N ALA A 7 20.95 11.57 -4.15
CA ALA A 7 21.15 12.68 -5.10
C ALA A 7 22.31 13.59 -4.68
N SER A 8 22.58 13.69 -3.38
CA SER A 8 23.75 14.39 -2.84
C SER A 8 24.10 13.84 -1.45
N LYS A 9 25.25 14.23 -0.88
CA LYS A 9 25.73 13.79 0.45
C LYS A 9 24.67 13.99 1.55
N ASN A 10 23.83 15.00 1.38
CA ASN A 10 22.82 15.42 2.35
C ASN A 10 21.39 15.22 1.86
N PHE A 11 21.18 14.66 0.66
CA PHE A 11 19.85 14.54 0.07
C PHE A 11 19.64 13.18 -0.61
N ARG A 12 18.56 12.49 -0.19
CA ARG A 12 18.16 11.19 -0.73
C ARG A 12 16.72 11.25 -1.22
N ILE A 13 16.48 10.69 -2.41
CA ILE A 13 15.15 10.51 -2.99
C ILE A 13 14.81 9.02 -2.96
N THR A 14 13.60 8.67 -2.53
CA THR A 14 13.10 7.29 -2.52
C THR A 14 11.76 7.21 -3.23
N PHE A 15 11.63 6.22 -4.10
CA PHE A 15 10.42 5.83 -4.81
C PHE A 15 9.94 4.49 -4.27
N VAL A 16 8.67 4.41 -3.91
CA VAL A 16 8.04 3.17 -3.44
C VAL A 16 6.80 2.91 -4.27
N ILE A 17 6.65 1.66 -4.70
CA ILE A 17 5.48 1.13 -5.37
C ILE A 17 4.90 0.06 -4.46
N ASP A 18 3.78 0.35 -3.84
CA ASP A 18 3.01 -0.61 -3.06
C ASP A 18 2.03 -1.32 -4.00
N ASN A 19 1.84 -2.63 -3.78
CA ASN A 19 1.09 -3.50 -4.69
C ASN A 19 1.64 -3.50 -6.14
N LEU A 20 2.93 -3.84 -6.29
CA LEU A 20 3.63 -3.89 -7.59
C LEU A 20 2.93 -4.80 -8.62
N LEU A 21 2.36 -5.91 -8.17
CA LEU A 21 1.70 -6.89 -9.06
C LEU A 21 0.21 -6.61 -9.25
N GLY A 22 -0.35 -5.57 -8.61
CA GLY A 22 -1.78 -5.23 -8.75
C GLY A 22 -2.69 -6.36 -8.30
N LEU A 23 -2.31 -7.08 -7.24
CA LEU A 23 -3.12 -8.14 -6.67
C LEU A 23 -4.38 -7.50 -6.07
N ASN A 24 -5.53 -8.00 -6.50
CA ASN A 24 -6.80 -7.63 -5.90
C ASN A 24 -6.86 -8.19 -4.48
N PRO A 25 -7.51 -7.48 -3.54
CA PRO A 25 -7.75 -8.05 -2.22
C PRO A 25 -8.51 -9.38 -2.37
N PRO A 26 -8.20 -10.40 -1.55
CA PRO A 26 -8.93 -11.65 -1.61
C PRO A 26 -10.39 -11.40 -1.21
N ASP A 27 -11.31 -11.86 -2.05
CA ASP A 27 -12.73 -11.89 -1.76
C ASP A 27 -12.99 -12.86 -0.60
N VAL A 28 -13.09 -12.34 0.61
CA VAL A 28 -13.52 -13.12 1.78
C VAL A 28 -15.03 -13.18 1.73
N GLY A 29 -15.55 -14.30 1.20
CA GLY A 29 -16.98 -14.51 0.99
C GLY A 29 -17.83 -14.15 2.22
N ASN A 30 -19.04 -13.64 1.94
CA ASN A 30 -19.98 -13.03 2.88
C ASN A 30 -20.54 -13.96 4.00
N THR A 31 -19.93 -15.13 4.23
CA THR A 31 -20.41 -16.18 5.15
C THR A 31 -19.62 -16.24 6.46
N ILE A 32 -18.57 -15.41 6.64
CA ILE A 32 -17.63 -15.52 7.76
C ILE A 32 -17.92 -14.54 8.92
N GLY A 33 -18.86 -13.59 8.77
CA GLY A 33 -19.18 -12.63 9.85
C GLY A 33 -20.41 -11.76 9.60
N THR A 34 -20.96 -11.19 10.68
CA THR A 34 -22.23 -10.45 10.71
C THR A 34 -22.25 -9.25 9.75
N THR A 35 -23.43 -8.99 9.16
CA THR A 35 -23.69 -7.96 8.14
C THR A 35 -23.36 -6.52 8.54
N ALA A 36 -23.19 -6.23 9.83
CA ALA A 36 -22.85 -4.90 10.33
C ALA A 36 -21.38 -4.50 10.09
N PHE A 37 -20.48 -5.47 9.92
CA PHE A 37 -19.05 -5.23 9.65
C PHE A 37 -18.62 -5.70 8.26
N ASN A 38 -19.54 -6.32 7.51
CA ASN A 38 -19.30 -6.89 6.19
C ASN A 38 -19.76 -5.90 5.10
N SER A 39 -19.07 -4.76 5.02
CA SER A 39 -19.28 -3.76 3.95
C SER A 39 -18.67 -4.24 2.64
N GLY A 40 -19.16 -5.35 2.10
CA GLY A 40 -18.80 -5.85 0.78
C GLY A 40 -17.38 -6.40 0.70
N ASN A 41 -17.24 -7.70 1.00
CA ASN A 41 -16.26 -8.62 0.42
C ASN A 41 -14.77 -8.44 0.73
N THR A 42 -14.37 -7.45 1.52
CA THR A 42 -12.99 -7.29 1.97
C THR A 42 -13.02 -6.54 3.29
N PHE A 43 -12.65 -7.18 4.40
CA PHE A 43 -12.57 -6.48 5.69
C PHE A 43 -11.60 -5.29 5.54
N PRO A 44 -12.08 -4.03 5.59
CA PRO A 44 -11.24 -2.85 5.36
C PRO A 44 -10.21 -2.64 6.49
N SER A 45 -10.28 -3.45 7.55
CA SER A 45 -9.34 -3.50 8.67
C SER A 45 -8.17 -4.49 8.47
N THR A 46 -8.27 -5.43 7.52
CA THR A 46 -7.22 -6.45 7.27
C THR A 46 -6.65 -6.41 5.86
N TYR A 47 -7.38 -5.82 4.91
CA TYR A 47 -6.98 -5.79 3.51
C TYR A 47 -7.07 -4.37 2.96
N ASP A 48 -5.92 -3.87 2.49
CA ASP A 48 -5.82 -2.58 1.82
C ASP A 48 -6.54 -2.66 0.45
N ALA A 49 -7.81 -2.23 0.42
CA ALA A 49 -8.63 -2.20 -0.79
C ALA A 49 -8.19 -1.13 -1.80
N ILE A 50 -7.20 -0.31 -1.47
CA ILE A 50 -6.61 0.64 -2.40
C ILE A 50 -5.53 -0.11 -3.17
N GLY A 51 -5.68 -0.15 -4.50
CA GLY A 51 -4.80 -0.87 -5.42
C GLY A 51 -3.34 -0.36 -5.44
N ARG A 52 -2.72 -0.32 -6.63
CA ARG A 52 -1.31 0.09 -6.75
C ARG A 52 -1.12 1.55 -6.32
N ARG A 53 -0.22 1.78 -5.35
CA ARG A 53 0.16 3.13 -4.89
C ARG A 53 1.58 3.45 -5.28
N PHE A 54 1.79 4.70 -5.67
CA PHE A 54 3.11 5.27 -5.96
C PHE A 54 3.43 6.35 -4.93
N THR A 55 4.52 6.18 -4.21
CA THR A 55 4.97 7.11 -3.17
C THR A 55 6.35 7.62 -3.52
N VAL A 56 6.54 8.94 -3.43
CA VAL A 56 7.84 9.61 -3.61
C VAL A 56 8.18 10.34 -2.32
N SER A 57 9.37 10.11 -1.78
CA SER A 57 9.85 10.77 -0.56
C SER A 57 11.25 11.35 -0.72
N GLY A 58 11.48 12.51 -0.11
CA GLY A 58 12.78 13.18 -0.03
C GLY A 58 13.24 13.26 1.42
N ARG A 59 14.49 12.88 1.68
CA ARG A 59 15.12 13.00 3.00
C ARG A 59 16.34 13.91 2.90
N VAL A 60 16.34 14.97 3.71
CA VAL A 60 17.47 15.89 3.89
C VAL A 60 18.11 15.63 5.25
N THR A 61 19.43 15.60 5.32
CA THR A 61 20.20 15.46 6.57
C THR A 61 21.27 16.54 6.62
N PHE A 62 21.40 17.22 7.76
CA PHE A 62 22.37 18.32 8.00
C PHE A 62 23.53 17.81 8.85
#